data_AF-A0A7S3I642-F1
#
_entry.id   AF-A0A7S3I642-F1
#
_cell.length_a   1.000
_cell.length_b   1.000
_cell.length_c   1.000
_cell.angle_alpha   90.00
_cell.angle_beta   90.00
_cell.angle_gamma   90.00
#
_symmetry.space_group_name_H-M   'P 1'
#
loop_
_entity.id
_entity.type
_entity.pdbx_description
1 polymer ?
#
loop_
_entity_poly.entity_id
_entity_poly.type
_entity_poly.pdbx_seq_one_letter_code
_entity_poly.pdbx_strand_id
1 'polypeptide(L)'
;MYVIGTLLTPYMLPKWVEIRVVLMTGAFLLGFSVLFIGPFYEEKNLTVMCVGLFVSGSLLGPIMIPNMAEMMFATKIHYPAGDLEHANSLLSGILNCCYGAGGALGPLMGASLYQ
;
A
#
# COMPACT_ATOMS: atom_id res chain seq x y z
N MET A 1 2.97 -7.72 -9.92
CA MET A 1 1.62 -7.30 -9.48
C MET A 1 1.59 -5.81 -9.13
N TYR A 2 2.54 -5.30 -8.34
CA TYR A 2 2.65 -3.87 -8.04
C TYR A 2 2.60 -2.95 -9.28
N VAL A 3 3.35 -3.30 -10.34
CA VAL A 3 3.35 -2.55 -11.63
C VAL A 3 1.94 -2.45 -12.24
N ILE A 4 1.17 -3.53 -12.18
CA ILE A 4 -0.21 -3.56 -12.70
C ILE A 4 -1.08 -2.63 -11.86
N GLY A 5 -0.98 -2.73 -10.53
CA GLY A 5 -1.67 -1.83 -9.61
C GLY A 5 -1.34 -0.37 -9.91
N THR A 6 -0.06 -0.02 -10.04
CA THR A 6 0.38 1.36 -10.29
C THR A 6 -0.09 1.92 -11.64
N LEU A 7 -0.18 1.09 -12.69
CA LEU A 7 -0.67 1.51 -14.00
C LEU A 7 -2.20 1.70 -14.02
N LEU A 8 -2.93 0.91 -13.24
CA LEU A 8 -4.39 0.99 -13.15
C LEU A 8 -4.86 2.11 -12.21
N THR A 9 -4.09 2.45 -11.18
CA THR A 9 -4.43 3.50 -10.20
C THR A 9 -4.96 4.81 -10.81
N PRO A 10 -4.32 5.44 -11.83
CA PRO A 10 -4.83 6.70 -12.39
C PRO A 10 -6.20 6.56 -13.08
N TYR A 11 -6.56 5.35 -13.53
CA TYR A 11 -7.84 5.07 -14.19
C TYR A 11 -8.92 4.57 -13.21
N MET A 12 -8.50 3.95 -12.10
CA MET A 12 -9.41 3.40 -11.09
C MET A 12 -9.90 4.42 -10.07
N LEU A 13 -9.21 5.56 -9.93
CA LEU A 13 -9.55 6.60 -8.96
C LEU A 13 -10.63 7.56 -9.52
N PRO A 14 -11.91 7.44 -9.12
CA PRO A 14 -12.92 8.42 -9.48
C PRO A 14 -12.59 9.79 -8.88
N LYS A 15 -12.63 10.84 -9.70
CA LYS A 15 -12.33 12.23 -9.29
C LYS A 15 -13.25 12.77 -8.19
N TRP A 16 -14.40 12.15 -7.97
CA TRP A 16 -15.38 12.56 -6.96
C TRP A 16 -15.13 11.94 -5.58
N VAL A 17 -14.23 10.95 -5.45
CA VAL A 17 -13.92 10.33 -4.15
C VAL A 17 -12.69 11.00 -3.54
N GLU A 18 -12.80 11.38 -2.28
CA GLU A 18 -11.67 11.90 -1.51
C GLU A 18 -10.55 10.86 -1.40
N ILE A 19 -9.30 11.29 -1.60
CA ILE A 19 -8.12 10.42 -1.57
C ILE A 19 -8.05 9.62 -0.28
N ARG A 20 -8.40 10.22 0.86
CA ARG A 20 -8.46 9.56 2.17
C ARG A 20 -9.40 8.36 2.21
N VAL A 21 -10.57 8.46 1.59
CA VAL A 21 -11.55 7.36 1.53
C VAL A 21 -10.98 6.20 0.71
N VAL A 22 -10.24 6.50 -0.35
CA VAL A 22 -9.57 5.47 -1.16
C VAL A 22 -8.47 4.78 -0.38
N LEU A 23 -7.67 5.53 0.39
CA LEU A 23 -6.63 4.95 1.26
C LEU A 23 -7.23 4.02 2.32
N MET A 24 -8.29 4.46 3.00
CA MET A 24 -8.98 3.65 4.02
C MET A 24 -9.60 2.39 3.41
N THR A 25 -10.29 2.52 2.27
CA THR A 25 -10.92 1.39 1.58
C THR A 25 -9.85 0.42 1.05
N GLY A 26 -8.75 0.93 0.50
CA GLY A 26 -7.62 0.12 0.04
C GLY A 26 -6.97 -0.66 1.18
N ALA A 27 -6.71 -0.03 2.32
CA ALA A 27 -6.18 -0.69 3.50
C ALA A 27 -7.14 -1.78 4.04
N PHE A 28 -8.44 -1.50 4.04
CA PHE A 28 -9.46 -2.48 4.42
C PHE A 28 -9.48 -3.69 3.47
N LEU A 29 -9.47 -3.46 2.15
CA LEU A 29 -9.41 -4.52 1.15
C LEU A 29 -8.10 -5.31 1.21
N LEU A 30 -6.98 -4.65 1.53
CA LEU A 30 -5.70 -5.31 1.76
C LEU A 30 -5.80 -6.25 2.96
N GLY A 31 -6.41 -5.81 4.07
CA GLY A 31 -6.69 -6.69 5.21
C GLY A 31 -7.56 -7.88 4.83
N PHE A 32 -8.61 -7.66 4.03
CA PHE A 32 -9.47 -8.74 3.52
C PHE A 32 -8.71 -9.73 2.63
N SER A 33 -7.74 -9.25 1.84
CA SER A 33 -6.91 -10.12 0.99
C SER A 33 -6.08 -11.13 1.79
N VAL A 34 -5.69 -10.78 3.02
CA VAL A 34 -4.94 -11.67 3.92
C VAL A 34 -5.79 -12.85 4.40
N LEU A 35 -7.12 -12.71 4.45
CA LEU A 35 -8.02 -13.81 4.78
C LEU A 35 -7.98 -14.94 3.73
N PHE A 36 -7.59 -14.64 2.49
CA PHE A 36 -7.40 -15.65 1.44
C PHE A 36 -6.05 -16.37 1.56
N ILE A 37 -5.10 -15.84 2.33
CA ILE A 37 -3.75 -16.39 2.50
C ILE A 37 -3.67 -17.32 3.72
N GLY A 38 -4.34 -16.96 4.82
CA GLY A 38 -4.11 -17.58 6.14
C GLY A 38 -4.72 -18.97 6.42
N PRO A 39 -6.04 -19.20 6.26
CA PRO A 39 -6.71 -20.34 6.89
C PRO A 39 -6.73 -21.64 6.07
N PHE A 40 -6.15 -21.69 4.87
CA PHE A 40 -6.32 -22.81 3.96
C PHE A 40 -5.16 -23.81 4.03
N TYR A 41 -5.12 -24.61 5.09
CA TYR A 41 -4.09 -25.62 5.35
C TYR A 41 -4.22 -26.93 4.55
N GLU A 42 -5.23 -27.05 3.68
CA GLU A 42 -5.37 -28.21 2.79
C GLU A 42 -4.64 -27.99 1.46
N GLU A 43 -3.92 -29.01 0.98
CA GLU A 43 -3.18 -29.04 -0.30
C GLU A 43 -4.01 -28.59 -1.52
N LYS A 44 -5.35 -28.64 -1.41
CA LYS A 44 -6.29 -28.25 -2.46
C LYS A 44 -6.50 -26.74 -2.62
N ASN A 45 -5.93 -25.90 -1.76
CA ASN A 45 -6.20 -24.46 -1.74
C ASN A 45 -5.04 -23.57 -2.21
N LEU A 46 -4.01 -24.14 -2.84
CA LEU A 46 -2.90 -23.38 -3.44
C LEU A 46 -3.41 -22.28 -4.39
N THR A 47 -4.46 -22.56 -5.16
CA THR A 47 -5.08 -21.59 -6.06
C THR A 47 -5.67 -20.39 -5.31
N VAL A 48 -6.35 -20.62 -4.18
CA VAL A 48 -6.95 -19.54 -3.37
C VAL A 48 -5.86 -18.65 -2.76
N MET A 49 -4.77 -19.26 -2.28
CA MET A 49 -3.60 -18.54 -1.78
C MET A 49 -2.95 -17.69 -2.88
N CYS A 50 -2.75 -18.25 -4.09
CA CYS A 50 -2.22 -17.50 -5.23
C CYS A 50 -3.10 -16.31 -5.61
N VAL A 51 -4.43 -16.47 -5.56
CA VAL A 51 -5.39 -15.37 -5.78
C VAL A 51 -5.28 -14.33 -4.68
N GLY A 52 -5.19 -14.73 -3.41
CA GLY A 52 -4.99 -13.82 -2.28
C GLY A 52 -3.71 -12.98 -2.41
N LEU A 53 -2.59 -13.62 -2.76
CA LEU A 53 -1.32 -12.95 -3.04
C LEU A 53 -1.40 -12.03 -4.26
N PHE A 54 -2.14 -12.42 -5.30
CA PHE A 54 -2.36 -11.58 -6.47
C PHE A 54 -3.13 -10.31 -6.11
N VAL A 55 -4.24 -10.47 -5.39
CA VAL A 55 -5.09 -9.36 -4.96
C VAL A 55 -4.30 -8.43 -4.04
N SER A 56 -3.60 -8.97 -3.02
CA SER A 56 -2.80 -8.16 -2.10
C SER A 56 -1.72 -7.34 -2.82
N GLY A 57 -0.99 -7.97 -3.74
CA GLY A 57 0.04 -7.31 -4.55
C GLY A 57 -0.51 -6.26 -5.51
N SER A 58 -1.74 -6.44 -6.02
CA SER A 58 -2.41 -5.46 -6.89
C SER A 58 -2.94 -4.25 -6.13
N LEU A 59 -3.35 -4.42 -4.86
CA LEU A 59 -3.89 -3.36 -4.00
C LEU A 59 -2.81 -2.41 -3.46
N LEU A 60 -1.54 -2.83 -3.44
CA LEU A 60 -0.44 -1.98 -2.99
C LEU A 60 -0.25 -0.72 -3.86
N GLY A 61 -0.42 -0.82 -5.17
CA GLY A 61 -0.28 0.33 -6.08
C GLY A 61 -1.32 1.44 -5.82
N PRO A 62 -2.62 1.10 -5.76
CA PRO A 62 -3.70 2.02 -5.39
C PRO A 62 -3.63 2.59 -3.97
N ILE A 63 -2.79 2.06 -3.08
CA ILE A 63 -2.54 2.64 -1.75
C ILE A 63 -1.33 3.56 -1.82
N MET A 64 -0.22 3.10 -2.39
CA MET A 64 1.07 3.77 -2.30
C MET A 64 1.11 5.10 -3.09
N ILE A 65 0.53 5.15 -4.28
CA ILE A 65 0.48 6.36 -5.11
C ILE A 65 -0.33 7.48 -4.43
N PRO A 66 -1.61 7.28 -4.07
CA PRO A 66 -2.39 8.33 -3.42
C PRO A 66 -1.87 8.71 -2.05
N ASN A 67 -1.17 7.82 -1.34
CA ASN A 67 -0.59 8.14 -0.03
C ASN A 67 0.44 9.26 -0.14
N MET A 68 1.33 9.19 -1.14
CA MET A 68 2.31 10.24 -1.39
C MET A 68 1.62 11.57 -1.78
N ALA A 69 0.60 11.51 -2.64
CA ALA A 69 -0.16 12.69 -3.03
C ALA A 69 -0.86 13.36 -1.83
N GLU A 70 -1.45 12.58 -0.94
CA GLU A 70 -2.11 13.06 0.27
C GLU A 70 -1.11 13.69 1.26
N MET A 71 0.07 13.08 1.44
CA MET A 71 1.14 13.63 2.30
C MET A 71 1.61 15.00 1.81
N MET A 72 1.78 15.17 0.50
CA MET A 72 2.12 16.45 -0.11
C MET A 72 1.00 17.48 0.06
N PHE A 73 -0.25 17.07 -0.17
CA PHE A 73 -1.41 17.96 -0.03
C PHE A 73 -1.57 18.45 1.41
N ALA A 74 -1.46 17.55 2.39
CA ALA A 74 -1.50 17.88 3.81
C ALA A 74 -0.38 18.87 4.19
N THR A 75 0.82 18.65 3.68
CA THR A 75 1.98 19.53 3.96
C THR A 75 1.76 20.93 3.40
N LYS A 76 1.20 21.04 2.19
CA LYS A 76 0.84 22.33 1.58
C LYS A 76 -0.23 23.09 2.36
N ILE A 77 -1.20 22.41 2.94
CA ILE A 77 -2.25 23.05 3.77
C ILE A 77 -1.65 23.62 5.06
N HIS A 78 -0.81 22.84 5.75
CA HIS A 78 -0.26 23.25 7.04
C HIS A 78 0.91 24.23 6.93
N TYR A 79 1.67 24.16 5.83
CA TYR A 79 2.86 24.99 5.59
C TYR A 79 2.79 25.64 4.20
N PRO A 80 1.88 26.60 3.97
CA PRO A 80 1.65 27.18 2.63
C PRO A 80 2.83 27.99 2.09
N ALA A 81 3.69 28.51 2.97
CA ALA A 81 4.91 29.24 2.61
C ALA A 81 6.18 28.35 2.62
N GLY A 82 6.03 27.05 2.89
CA GLY A 82 7.14 26.12 2.94
C GLY A 82 7.68 25.79 1.54
N ASP A 83 8.96 25.42 1.48
CA ASP A 83 9.57 24.88 0.26
C ASP A 83 8.98 23.49 -0.05
N LEU A 84 8.06 23.46 -1.01
CA LEU A 84 7.35 22.25 -1.42
C LEU A 84 8.27 21.24 -2.13
N GLU A 85 9.36 21.69 -2.75
CA GLU A 85 10.31 20.81 -3.42
C GLU A 85 11.14 20.04 -2.39
N HIS A 86 11.66 20.77 -1.39
CA HIS A 86 12.34 20.14 -0.26
C HIS A 86 11.40 19.21 0.51
N ALA A 87 10.17 19.64 0.78
CA ALA A 87 9.17 18.82 1.45
C ALA A 87 8.86 17.53 0.67
N ASN A 88 8.74 17.60 -0.66
CA ASN A 88 8.50 16.42 -1.50
C ASN A 88 9.65 15.41 -1.39
N SER A 89 10.90 15.88 -1.49
CA SER A 89 12.08 15.02 -1.35
C SER A 89 12.14 14.35 0.02
N LEU A 90 11.88 15.11 1.09
CA LEU A 90 11.86 14.59 2.46
C LEU A 90 10.75 13.57 2.68
N LEU A 91 9.51 13.88 2.27
CA LEU A 91 8.36 12.99 2.42
C LEU A 91 8.55 11.69 1.64
N SER A 92 9.09 11.75 0.43
CA SER A 92 9.43 10.58 -0.38
C SER A 92 10.50 9.72 0.32
N GLY A 93 11.52 10.35 0.89
CA GLY A 93 12.55 9.67 1.68
C GLY A 93 11.97 8.94 2.90
N ILE A 94 11.13 9.63 3.68
CA ILE A 94 10.45 9.05 4.86
C ILE A 94 9.57 7.87 4.44
N LEU A 95 8.75 8.05 3.40
CA LEU A 95 7.85 7.01 2.88
C LEU A 95 8.64 5.74 2.51
N ASN A 96 9.68 5.89 1.70
CA ASN A 96 10.52 4.77 1.26
C ASN A 96 11.27 4.12 2.43
N CYS A 97 11.73 4.90 3.41
CA CYS A 97 12.38 4.37 4.62
C CYS A 97 11.41 3.49 5.41
N CYS A 98 10.18 3.94 5.64
CA CYS A 98 9.17 3.17 6.36
C CYS A 98 8.79 1.88 5.61
N TYR A 99 8.62 1.94 4.29
CA TYR A 99 8.34 0.73 3.49
C TYR A 99 9.52 -0.23 3.45
N GLY A 100 10.76 0.28 3.34
CA GLY A 100 11.97 -0.53 3.38
C GLY A 100 12.13 -1.24 4.73
N ALA A 101 11.89 -0.52 5.84
CA ALA A 101 11.89 -1.10 7.18
C ALA A 101 10.82 -2.19 7.33
N GLY A 102 9.59 -1.95 6.86
CA GLY A 102 8.53 -2.97 6.86
C GLY A 102 8.89 -4.20 6.02
N GLY A 103 9.48 -4.01 4.85
CA GLY A 103 9.93 -5.09 3.96
C GLY A 103 11.10 -5.91 4.53
N ALA A 104 11.93 -5.32 5.39
CA ALA A 104 13.01 -6.03 6.08
C ALA A 104 12.51 -6.74 7.35
N LEU A 105 11.72 -6.04 8.18
CA LEU A 105 11.21 -6.56 9.45
C LEU A 105 10.16 -7.66 9.27
N GLY A 106 9.32 -7.56 8.24
CA GLY A 106 8.27 -8.54 7.96
C GLY A 106 8.80 -9.98 7.83
N PRO A 107 9.77 -10.25 6.92
CA PRO A 107 10.40 -11.55 6.80
C PRO A 107 11.15 -11.99 8.06
N LEU A 108 11.80 -11.07 8.77
CA LEU A 108 12.52 -11.40 10.01
C LEU A 108 11.56 -11.90 11.11
N MET A 109 10.43 -11.22 11.29
CA MET A 109 9.38 -11.64 12.22
C MET A 109 8.69 -12.92 11.75
N GLY A 110 8.46 -13.07 10.45
CA GLY A 110 7.89 -14.29 9.88
C GLY A 110 8.80 -15.50 10.12
N ALA A 111 10.11 -15.35 9.90
CA ALA A 111 11.08 -16.40 10.16
C ALA A 111 11.17 -16.76 11.65
N SER A 112 11.20 -15.78 12.56
CA SER A 112 11.33 -16.06 13.99
C SER A 112 10.08 -16.68 14.63
N LEU A 113 8.89 -16.43 14.07
CA LEU A 113 7.62 -16.94 14.61
C LEU A 113 7.23 -18.32 14.06
N TYR A 114 7.72 -18.69 12.87
CA TYR A 114 7.31 -19.90 12.15
C TYR A 114 8.47 -20.87 11.81
N GLN A 115 9.70 -20.59 12.27
CA GLN A 115 10.75 -21.61 12.42
C GLN A 115 10.63 -22.32 13.76
#